data_AF-A0A0G1Q447-F1
#
_entry.id   AF-A0A0G1Q447-F1
#
_cell.length_a   1.000
_cell.length_b   1.000
_cell.length_c   1.000
_cell.angle_alpha   90.00
_cell.angle_beta   90.00
_cell.angle_gamma   90.00
#
_symmetry.space_group_name_H-M   'P 1'
#
loop_
_entity.id
_entity.type
_entity.pdbx_description
1 polymer ?
#
loop_
_entity_poly.entity_id
_entity_poly.type
_entity_poly.pdbx_seq_one_letter_code
_entity_poly.pdbx_strand_id
1 'polypeptide(L)'
;MATLTISLPSQFITRIDAEIKSQGATRSEFFRALLRKYFSNEIKFEPFTPRPLDEMKVGMLKTGKYNKKFVDSVIKGLSRSSFYANKSA
;
A
#
# COMPACT_ATOMS: atom_id res chain seq x y z
N MET A 1 -3.99 -6.15 9.74
CA MET A 1 -2.93 -7.16 9.53
C MET A 1 -3.47 -8.49 9.98
N ALA A 2 -3.30 -9.56 9.19
CA ALA A 2 -3.63 -10.93 9.59
C ALA A 2 -2.34 -11.66 9.99
N THR A 3 -2.42 -12.50 11.03
CA THR A 3 -1.29 -13.32 11.49
C THR A 3 -1.41 -14.72 10.90
N LEU A 4 -0.32 -15.21 10.33
CA LEU A 4 -0.21 -16.59 9.82
C LEU A 4 0.89 -17.32 10.59
N THR A 5 0.57 -18.48 11.15
CA THR A 5 1.52 -19.36 11.82
C THR A 5 1.95 -20.47 10.87
N ILE A 6 3.25 -20.65 10.70
CA ILE A 6 3.82 -21.66 9.79
C ILE A 6 4.84 -22.50 10.56
N SER A 7 4.72 -23.82 10.49
CA SER A 7 5.70 -24.76 11.01
C SER A 7 6.73 -25.09 9.94
N LEU A 8 8.01 -25.02 10.27
CA LEU A 8 9.12 -25.31 9.35
C LEU A 8 10.08 -26.32 9.99
N PRO A 9 10.67 -27.25 9.21
CA PRO A 9 11.76 -28.09 9.70
C PRO A 9 12.95 -27.24 10.18
N SER A 10 13.62 -27.67 11.24
CA SER A 10 14.72 -26.94 11.87
C SER A 10 15.87 -26.61 10.90
N GLN A 11 16.14 -27.49 9.93
CA GLN A 11 17.14 -27.29 8.89
C GLN A 11 16.85 -26.09 7.98
N PHE A 12 15.58 -25.75 7.76
CA PHE A 12 15.21 -24.57 6.98
C PHE A 12 15.33 -23.29 7.81
N ILE A 13 15.02 -23.35 9.10
CA ILE A 13 15.16 -22.20 10.00
C ILE A 13 16.61 -21.72 10.03
N THR A 14 17.57 -22.63 10.17
CA THR A 14 19.00 -22.28 10.21
C THR A 14 19.49 -21.66 8.91
N ARG A 15 19.05 -22.17 7.76
CA ARG A 15 19.37 -21.57 6.45
C ARG A 15 18.76 -20.19 6.27
N ILE A 16 17.50 -20.02 6.67
CA ILE A 16 16.80 -18.72 6.60
C ILE A 16 17.50 -17.68 7.47
N ASP A 17 17.92 -18.05 8.69
CA ASP A 17 18.64 -17.14 9.57
C ASP A 17 20.00 -16.69 9.01
N ALA A 18 20.72 -17.60 8.36
CA ALA A 18 21.98 -17.27 7.69
C ALA A 18 21.77 -16.27 6.55
N GLU A 19 20.76 -16.50 5.72
CA GLU A 19 20.40 -15.63 4.59
C GLU A 19 19.97 -14.23 5.08
N ILE A 20 19.11 -14.17 6.09
CA ILE A 20 18.63 -12.92 6.69
C ILE A 20 19.78 -12.09 7.25
N LYS A 21 20.73 -12.73 7.94
CA LYS A 21 21.90 -12.07 8.50
C LYS A 21 22.78 -11.43 7.42
N SER A 22 22.90 -12.08 6.26
CA SER A 22 23.67 -11.53 5.13
C SER A 22 23.01 -10.31 4.49
N GLN A 23 21.68 -10.25 4.49
CA GLN A 23 20.91 -9.16 3.85
C GLN A 23 20.50 -8.05 4.83
N GLY A 24 20.78 -8.17 6.13
CA GLY A 24 20.36 -7.21 7.15
C GLY A 24 18.84 -7.11 7.32
N ALA A 25 18.09 -8.16 6.97
CA ALA A 25 16.63 -8.17 7.03
C ALA A 25 16.10 -8.70 8.38
N THR A 26 14.78 -8.70 8.56
CA THR A 26 14.13 -9.45 9.66
C THR A 26 13.49 -10.72 9.10
N ARG A 27 13.28 -11.74 9.94
CA ARG A 27 12.52 -12.95 9.56
C ARG A 27 11.16 -12.61 8.97
N SER A 28 10.45 -11.69 9.61
CA SER A 28 9.13 -11.23 9.15
C SER A 28 9.20 -10.60 7.76
N GLU A 29 10.23 -9.79 7.48
CA GLU A 29 10.36 -9.18 6.16
C GLU A 29 10.81 -10.16 5.09
N PHE A 30 11.67 -11.12 5.43
CA PHE A 30 12.06 -12.21 4.53
C PHE A 30 10.84 -12.99 4.04
N PHE A 31 9.97 -13.44 4.95
CA PHE A 31 8.76 -14.17 4.56
C PHE A 31 7.76 -13.29 3.82
N ARG A 32 7.60 -12.01 4.21
CA ARG A 32 6.74 -11.07 3.46
C ARG A 32 7.23 -10.86 2.03
N ALA A 33 8.54 -10.68 1.83
CA ALA A 33 9.12 -10.52 0.50
C ALA A 33 8.94 -11.79 -0.35
N LEU A 34 9.12 -12.97 0.25
CA LEU A 34 8.92 -14.25 -0.41
C LEU A 34 7.45 -14.43 -0.83
N LEU A 35 6.50 -14.12 0.06
CA LEU A 35 5.07 -14.17 -0.25
C LEU A 35 4.69 -13.15 -1.34
N ARG A 36 5.22 -11.91 -1.28
CA ARG A 36 4.99 -10.91 -2.34
C ARG A 36 5.50 -11.41 -3.69
N LYS A 37 6.66 -12.05 -3.74
CA LYS A 37 7.21 -12.63 -4.98
C LYS A 37 6.40 -13.83 -5.47
N TYR A 38 5.89 -14.66 -4.57
CA TYR A 38 5.08 -15.82 -4.95
C TYR A 38 3.72 -15.40 -5.51
N PHE A 39 3.08 -14.42 -4.87
CA PHE A 39 1.77 -13.90 -5.26
C PHE A 39 1.85 -12.68 -6.20
N SER A 40 3.03 -12.28 -6.67
CA SER A 40 3.18 -11.07 -7.50
C SER A 40 2.41 -11.16 -8.81
N ASN A 41 2.16 -12.37 -9.31
CA ASN A 41 1.39 -12.59 -10.53
C ASN A 41 -0.13 -12.53 -10.30
N GLU A 42 -0.58 -12.69 -9.06
CA GLU A 42 -1.99 -12.62 -8.67
C GLU A 42 -2.38 -11.19 -8.25
N ILE A 43 -1.45 -10.42 -7.70
CA ILE A 43 -1.66 -9.02 -7.33
C ILE A 43 -1.37 -8.15 -8.57
N LYS A 44 -2.37 -7.98 -9.43
CA LYS A 44 -2.34 -6.95 -10.46
C LYS A 44 -2.30 -5.59 -9.77
N PHE A 45 -1.15 -4.93 -9.79
CA PHE A 45 -1.06 -3.52 -9.46
C PHE A 45 -1.80 -2.74 -10.54
N GLU A 46 -3.00 -2.28 -10.22
CA GLU A 46 -3.73 -1.36 -11.09
C GLU A 46 -2.97 -0.02 -11.11
N PRO A 47 -2.64 0.52 -12.30
CA PRO A 47 -2.03 1.83 -12.39
C PRO A 47 -2.96 2.87 -11.76
N PHE A 48 -2.41 3.74 -10.92
CA PHE A 48 -3.18 4.83 -10.35
C PHE A 48 -3.61 5.80 -11.46
N THR A 49 -4.87 5.75 -11.84
CA THR A 49 -5.49 6.73 -12.73
C THR A 49 -6.10 7.86 -11.90
N PRO A 50 -5.50 9.07 -11.89
CA PRO A 50 -6.04 10.18 -11.10
C PRO A 50 -7.42 10.56 -11.62
N ARG A 51 -8.38 10.71 -10.69
CA ARG A 51 -9.73 11.20 -10.98
C ARG A 51 -9.79 12.71 -10.77
N PRO A 52 -10.61 13.46 -11.52
CA PRO A 52 -10.81 14.88 -11.27
C PRO A 52 -11.14 15.15 -9.79
N LEU A 53 -10.52 16.18 -9.22
CA LEU A 53 -10.71 16.53 -7.81
C LEU A 53 -12.17 16.89 -7.49
N ASP A 54 -12.89 17.45 -8.46
CA ASP A 54 -14.32 17.76 -8.34
C ASP A 54 -15.18 16.50 -8.22
N GLU A 55 -14.87 15.46 -9.00
CA GLU A 55 -15.55 14.17 -8.89
C GLU A 55 -15.29 13.51 -7.53
N MET A 56 -14.05 13.59 -7.05
CA MET A 56 -13.70 13.10 -5.71
C MET A 56 -14.45 13.86 -4.62
N LYS A 57 -14.53 15.20 -4.73
CA LYS A 57 -15.26 16.05 -3.79
C LYS A 57 -16.73 15.66 -3.72
N VAL A 58 -17.39 15.52 -4.88
CA VAL A 58 -18.79 15.10 -4.97
C VAL A 58 -18.97 13.69 -4.40
N GLY A 59 -18.07 12.76 -4.73
CA GLY A 59 -18.08 11.39 -4.22
C GLY A 59 -18.00 11.34 -2.69
N MET A 60 -17.06 12.07 -2.10
CA MET A 60 -16.90 12.13 -0.64
C MET A 60 -18.13 12.71 0.06
N LEU A 61 -18.72 13.78 -0.49
CA LEU A 61 -19.95 14.37 0.06
C LEU A 61 -21.15 13.42 -0.07
N LYS A 62 -21.27 12.70 -1.19
CA LYS A 62 -22.34 11.71 -1.41
C LYS A 62 -22.32 10.56 -0.40
N THR A 63 -21.16 10.23 0.18
CA THR A 63 -21.10 9.19 1.22
C THR A 63 -21.80 9.57 2.53
N GLY A 64 -22.01 10.87 2.80
CA GLY A 64 -22.56 11.36 4.07
C GLY A 64 -21.67 11.13 5.30
N LYS A 65 -20.49 10.49 5.14
CA LYS A 65 -19.60 10.12 6.25
C LYS A 65 -18.66 11.25 6.68
N TYR A 66 -18.48 12.26 5.82
CA TYR A 66 -17.48 13.30 6.00
C TYR A 66 -18.13 14.68 6.02
N ASN A 67 -17.71 15.53 6.96
CA ASN A 67 -18.16 16.92 7.00
C ASN A 67 -17.48 17.75 5.89
N LYS A 68 -18.13 18.85 5.48
CA LYS A 68 -17.67 19.71 4.38
C LYS A 68 -16.24 20.24 4.60
N LYS A 69 -15.92 20.66 5.83
CA LYS A 69 -14.59 21.18 6.19
C LYS A 69 -13.48 20.15 5.96
N PHE A 70 -13.73 18.88 6.31
CA PHE A 70 -12.79 17.80 6.08
C PHE A 70 -12.59 17.54 4.59
N VAL A 71 -13.68 17.44 3.83
CA VAL A 71 -13.62 17.24 2.37
C VAL A 71 -12.82 18.36 1.69
N ASP A 72 -13.10 19.62 2.02
CA ASP A 72 -12.40 20.77 1.45
C ASP A 72 -10.89 20.77 1.83
N SER A 73 -10.55 20.38 3.06
CA SER A 73 -9.16 20.23 3.50
C SER A 73 -8.41 19.17 2.69
N VAL A 74 -9.03 18.01 2.48
CA VAL A 74 -8.46 16.91 1.70
C VAL A 74 -8.23 17.31 0.25
N ILE A 75 -9.24 17.92 -0.41
CA ILE A 75 -9.13 18.36 -1.80
C ILE A 75 -8.04 19.43 -1.96
N LYS A 76 -7.92 20.36 -1.01
CA LYS A 76 -6.86 21.38 -1.00
C LYS A 76 -5.46 20.80 -0.79
N GLY A 77 -5.35 19.73 0.00
CA GLY A 77 -4.08 18.99 0.13
C GLY A 77 -3.71 18.26 -1.15
N LEU A 78 -4.68 17.58 -1.76
CA LEU A 78 -4.49 16.84 -3.00
C LEU A 78 -4.13 17.75 -4.18
N SER A 79 -4.73 18.94 -4.30
CA SER A 79 -4.41 19.87 -5.39
C SER A 79 -2.96 20.36 -5.38
N ARG A 80 -2.29 20.32 -4.23
CA ARG A 80 -0.87 20.67 -4.07
C ARG A 80 0.07 19.51 -4.33
N SER A 81 -0.45 18.29 -4.45
CA SER A 81 0.37 17.12 -4.71
C SER A 81 0.90 17.13 -6.14
N SER A 82 2.11 16.62 -6.35
CA SER A 82 2.76 16.55 -7.67
C SER A 82 1.90 15.82 -8.73
N PHE A 83 1.05 14.90 -8.31
CA PHE A 83 0.13 14.15 -9.18
C PHE A 83 -1.05 14.99 -9.73
N TYR A 84 -1.48 16.01 -8.99
CA TYR A 84 -2.64 16.84 -9.36
C TYR A 84 -2.25 18.29 -9.72
N ALA A 85 -1.09 18.78 -9.27
CA ALA A 85 -0.63 20.15 -9.50
C ALA A 85 -0.42 20.50 -10.98
N ASN A 86 -0.12 19.51 -11.84
CA ASN A 86 0.10 19.70 -13.28
C ASN A 86 -1.11 19.34 -14.16
N LYS A 87 -2.25 18.98 -13.58
CA LYS A 87 -3.48 18.57 -14.32
C LYS A 87 -4.64 19.54 -14.19
N SER A 88 -4.44 20.66 -13.51
CA SER A 88 -5.35 21.79 -13.47
C SER A 88 -4.85 22.90 -14.39
N ALA A 89 -5.06 22.73 -15.70
CA ALA A 89 -5.02 23.79 -16.70
C ALA A 89 -6.23 23.62 -17.60
#